data_AF-A0A0Q4BAT2-F1
#
_entry.id   AF-A0A0Q4BAT2-F1
#
_cell.length_a   1.000
_cell.length_b   1.000
_cell.length_c   1.000
_cell.angle_alpha   90.00
_cell.angle_beta   90.00
_cell.angle_gamma   90.00
#
_symmetry.space_group_name_H-M   'P 1'
#
loop_
_entity.id
_entity.type
_entity.pdbx_description
1 polymer ?
#
loop_
_entity_poly.entity_id
_entity_poly.type
_entity_poly.pdbx_seq_one_letter_code
_entity_poly.pdbx_strand_id
1 'polypeptide(L)'
;MIEDMRKKFPTLVRKLIDERNEHMAGRIAEYSSRKNNVVVVVGDAHVEGLIRLLGDREVRKIRLETILDRSKMNALRSDLWNRRPEDEG
;
A
#
# COMPACT_ATOMS: atom_id res chain seq x y z
N MET A 1 -15.12 9.24 -4.06
CA MET A 1 -14.35 9.70 -5.24
C MET A 1 -14.17 8.60 -6.29
N ILE A 2 -13.35 7.56 -6.08
CA ILE A 2 -13.13 6.53 -7.11
C ILE A 2 -14.42 5.81 -7.50
N GLU A 3 -15.28 5.48 -6.54
CA GLU A 3 -16.60 4.88 -6.81
C GLU A 3 -17.52 5.82 -7.62
N ASP A 4 -17.49 7.12 -7.35
CA ASP A 4 -18.27 8.11 -8.11
C ASP A 4 -17.74 8.24 -9.55
N MET A 5 -16.42 8.20 -9.72
CA MET A 5 -15.77 8.15 -11.03
C MET A 5 -16.10 6.84 -11.76
N ARG A 6 -16.21 5.72 -11.05
CA ARG A 6 -16.56 4.42 -11.64
C ARG A 6 -17.97 4.44 -12.20
N LYS A 7 -18.92 5.11 -11.51
CA LYS A 7 -20.29 5.33 -12.01
C LYS A 7 -20.33 6.23 -13.24
N LYS A 8 -19.55 7.32 -13.26
CA LYS A 8 -19.59 8.33 -14.33
C LYS A 8 -18.75 7.95 -15.56
N PHE A 9 -17.60 7.30 -15.36
CA PHE A 9 -16.61 7.00 -16.39
C PHE A 9 -16.02 5.59 -16.20
N PRO A 10 -16.83 4.52 -16.33
CA PRO A 10 -16.43 3.15 -15.97
C PRO A 10 -15.20 2.66 -16.74
N THR A 11 -15.13 2.92 -18.05
CA THR A 11 -13.99 2.53 -18.90
C THR A 11 -12.69 3.22 -18.48
N LEU A 12 -12.78 4.50 -18.06
CA LEU A 12 -11.62 5.27 -17.63
C LEU A 12 -11.06 4.74 -16.31
N VAL A 13 -11.94 4.43 -15.34
CA VAL A 13 -11.53 3.83 -14.07
C VAL A 13 -10.94 2.45 -14.29
N ARG A 14 -11.54 1.62 -15.16
CA ARG A 14 -10.97 0.31 -15.51
C ARG A 14 -9.54 0.44 -16.01
N LYS A 15 -9.29 1.34 -16.97
CA LYS A 15 -7.97 1.51 -17.59
C LYS A 15 -6.94 2.16 -16.66
N LEU A 16 -7.32 3.22 -15.96
CA LEU A 16 -6.37 4.03 -15.18
C LEU A 16 -6.18 3.55 -13.74
N ILE A 17 -7.12 2.78 -13.21
CA ILE A 17 -7.08 2.31 -11.82
C ILE A 17 -7.01 0.79 -11.80
N ASP A 18 -8.01 0.07 -12.31
CA ASP A 18 -8.11 -1.38 -12.10
C ASP A 18 -6.97 -2.15 -12.77
N GLU A 19 -6.76 -1.95 -14.07
CA GLU A 19 -5.69 -2.63 -14.81
C GLU A 19 -4.29 -2.23 -14.28
N ARG A 20 -4.13 -0.98 -13.83
CA ARG A 20 -2.89 -0.53 -13.19
C ARG A 20 -2.70 -1.16 -11.81
N ASN A 21 -3.77 -1.35 -11.03
CA ASN A 21 -3.73 -2.04 -9.74
C ASN A 21 -3.33 -3.50 -9.93
N GLU A 22 -3.92 -4.21 -10.90
CA GLU A 22 -3.56 -5.60 -11.23
C GLU A 22 -2.07 -5.72 -11.58
N HIS A 23 -1.58 -4.86 -12.47
CA HIS A 23 -0.17 -4.83 -12.84
C HIS A 23 0.75 -4.56 -11.64
N MET A 24 0.44 -3.54 -10.84
CA MET A 24 1.23 -3.20 -9.66
C MET A 24 1.22 -4.30 -8.60
N ALA A 25 0.05 -4.88 -8.29
CA ALA A 25 -0.08 -5.97 -7.34
C ALA A 25 0.74 -7.19 -7.77
N GLY A 26 0.72 -7.54 -9.08
CA GLY A 26 1.55 -8.60 -9.64
C GLY A 26 3.04 -8.36 -9.40
N ARG A 27 3.54 -7.15 -9.67
CA ARG A 27 4.95 -6.82 -9.40
C ARG A 27 5.28 -6.86 -7.92
N ILE A 28 4.42 -6.32 -7.06
CA ILE A 28 4.64 -6.31 -5.60
C ILE A 28 4.74 -7.75 -5.10
N ALA A 29 3.83 -8.64 -5.53
CA ALA A 29 3.87 -10.06 -5.18
C ALA A 29 5.15 -10.76 -5.66
N GLU A 30 5.60 -10.46 -6.88
CA GLU A 30 6.86 -10.98 -7.42
C GLU A 30 8.07 -10.54 -6.57
N TYR A 31 8.15 -9.27 -6.17
CA TYR A 31 9.25 -8.81 -5.31
C TYR A 31 9.15 -9.37 -3.89
N SER A 32 7.96 -9.40 -3.30
CA SER A 32 7.76 -9.93 -1.94
C SER A 32 8.07 -11.43 -1.85
N SER A 33 7.99 -12.18 -2.95
CA SER A 33 8.40 -13.59 -2.98
C SER A 33 9.92 -13.80 -2.87
N ARG A 34 10.72 -12.75 -3.12
CA ARG A 34 12.19 -12.81 -3.17
C ARG A 34 12.87 -11.94 -2.10
N LYS A 35 12.12 -11.10 -1.41
CA LYS A 35 12.63 -10.09 -0.47
C LYS A 35 11.73 -10.05 0.76
N ASN A 36 12.34 -10.15 1.94
CA ASN A 36 11.62 -10.13 3.22
C ASN A 36 11.00 -8.75 3.52
N ASN A 37 11.64 -7.68 3.05
CA ASN A 37 11.21 -6.31 3.32
C ASN A 37 11.01 -5.56 1.99
N VAL A 38 9.77 -5.14 1.72
CA VAL A 38 9.41 -4.37 0.51
C VAL A 38 8.68 -3.11 0.94
N VAL A 39 9.18 -1.95 0.52
CA VAL A 39 8.49 -0.66 0.68
C VAL A 39 7.96 -0.23 -0.69
N VAL A 40 6.67 0.08 -0.75
CA VAL A 40 5.99 0.51 -1.97
C VAL A 40 5.38 1.89 -1.74
N VAL A 41 5.64 2.82 -2.65
CA VAL A 41 5.05 4.17 -2.63
C VAL A 41 4.12 4.31 -3.84
N VAL A 42 2.85 4.60 -3.57
CA VAL A 42 1.80 4.74 -4.60
C VAL A 42 0.93 5.95 -4.32
N GLY A 43 0.21 6.42 -5.34
CA GLY A 43 -0.86 7.40 -5.17
C GLY A 43 -2.05 6.81 -4.39
N ASP A 44 -2.74 7.65 -3.63
CA ASP A 44 -3.83 7.25 -2.72
C ASP A 44 -4.92 6.40 -3.38
N ALA A 45 -5.25 6.74 -4.63
CA ALA A 45 -6.27 6.09 -5.45
C ALA A 45 -6.05 4.58 -5.65
N HIS A 46 -4.82 4.10 -5.49
CA HIS A 46 -4.46 2.70 -5.69
C HIS A 46 -4.49 1.87 -4.40
N VAL A 47 -4.45 2.51 -3.23
CA VAL A 47 -4.16 1.81 -1.97
C VAL A 47 -5.18 0.72 -1.65
N GLU A 48 -6.48 1.04 -1.71
CA GLU A 48 -7.53 0.06 -1.38
C GLU A 48 -7.60 -1.08 -2.41
N GLY A 49 -7.40 -0.77 -3.70
CA GLY A 49 -7.36 -1.78 -4.76
C GLY A 49 -6.17 -2.72 -4.61
N LEU A 50 -5.01 -2.20 -4.22
CA LEU A 50 -3.82 -3.00 -3.97
C LEU A 50 -3.96 -3.88 -2.72
N ILE A 51 -4.49 -3.35 -1.62
CA ILE A 51 -4.76 -4.14 -0.41
C ILE A 51 -5.67 -5.33 -0.74
N ARG A 52 -6.74 -5.09 -1.50
CA ARG A 52 -7.64 -6.16 -1.93
C ARG A 52 -6.93 -7.21 -2.80
N LEU A 53 -6.09 -6.79 -3.75
CA LEU A 53 -5.42 -7.70 -4.68
C LEU A 53 -4.25 -8.47 -4.03
N LEU A 54 -3.62 -7.92 -2.99
CA LEU A 54 -2.53 -8.56 -2.27
C LEU A 54 -3.02 -9.62 -1.27
N GLY A 55 -4.32 -9.67 -0.98
CA GLY A 55 -4.94 -10.71 -0.15
C GLY A 55 -4.43 -10.70 1.29
N ASP A 56 -4.13 -11.89 1.83
CA ASP A 56 -3.74 -12.09 3.24
C ASP A 56 -2.29 -11.69 3.57
N ARG A 57 -1.61 -10.97 2.66
CA ARG A 57 -0.25 -10.47 2.92
C ARG A 57 -0.28 -9.44 4.02
N GLU A 58 0.71 -9.48 4.91
CA GLU A 58 0.88 -8.44 5.90
C GLU A 58 1.27 -7.13 5.20
N VAL A 59 0.32 -6.19 5.14
CA VAL A 59 0.53 -4.87 4.54
C VAL A 59 0.38 -3.81 5.62
N ARG A 60 1.45 -3.06 5.86
CA ARG A 60 1.41 -1.86 6.69
C ARG A 60 1.19 -0.63 5.83
N LYS A 61 0.04 0.03 6.02
CA LYS A 61 -0.31 1.29 5.34
C LYS A 61 0.24 2.49 6.11
N ILE A 62 1.09 3.28 5.46
CA ILE A 62 1.61 4.56 5.99
C ILE A 62 1.22 5.67 5.02
N ARG A 63 0.57 6.73 5.50
CA ARG A 63 0.28 7.92 4.68
C ARG A 63 1.47 8.86 4.72
N LEU A 64 1.91 9.36 3.56
CA LEU A 64 3.02 10.32 3.51
C LEU A 64 2.71 11.61 4.27
N GLU A 65 1.43 12.00 4.42
CA GLU A 65 1.04 13.12 5.27
C GLU A 65 1.43 12.94 6.75
N THR A 66 1.49 11.69 7.24
CA THR A 66 1.93 11.35 8.60
C THR A 66 3.41 11.69 8.79
N ILE A 67 4.19 11.63 7.72
CA ILE A 67 5.64 11.88 7.73
C ILE A 67 5.94 13.39 7.72
N LEU A 68 5.06 14.19 7.13
CA LEU A 68 5.23 15.65 7.05
C LEU A 68 5.06 16.35 8.42
N ASP A 69 4.32 15.73 9.34
CA ASP A 69 4.15 16.23 10.71
C ASP A 69 5.20 15.59 11.64
N ARG A 70 6.02 16.42 12.29
CA ARG A 70 7.11 15.96 13.15
C ARG A 70 6.63 15.15 14.35
N SER A 71 5.49 15.49 14.93
CA SER A 71 4.92 14.76 16.07
C SER A 71 4.42 13.38 15.63
N LYS A 72 3.67 13.33 14.53
CA LYS A 72 3.17 12.07 13.96
C LYS A 72 4.30 11.17 13.46
N MET A 73 5.35 11.75 12.88
CA MET A 73 6.56 11.03 12.50
C MET A 73 7.26 10.41 13.71
N ASN A 74 7.40 11.15 14.81
CA ASN A 74 8.03 10.61 16.02
C ASN A 74 7.23 9.42 16.59
N ALA A 75 5.90 9.53 16.63
CA ALA A 75 5.03 8.43 17.04
C ALA A 75 5.17 7.22 16.11
N LEU A 76 5.15 7.44 14.78
CA LEU A 76 5.34 6.39 13.78
C LEU A 76 6.70 5.69 13.91
N ARG A 77 7.78 6.46 14.14
CA ARG A 77 9.11 5.90 14.37
C ARG A 77 9.15 5.03 15.62
N SER A 78 8.51 5.44 16.72
CA SER A 78 8.45 4.61 17.92
C SER A 78 7.73 3.28 17.64
N ASP A 79 6.59 3.32 16.95
CA ASP A 79 5.81 2.12 16.61
C ASP A 79 6.56 1.17 15.67
N LEU A 80 7.27 1.71 14.68
CA LEU A 80 8.08 0.92 13.75
C LEU A 80 9.28 0.24 14.42
N TRP A 81 9.95 0.93 15.36
CA TRP A 81 11.16 0.40 16.01
C TRP A 81 10.86 -0.56 17.17
N ASN A 82 9.71 -0.43 17.84
CA ASN A 82 9.30 -1.33 18.93
C ASN A 82 8.84 -2.71 18.45
N ARG A 83 8.80 -2.97 17.14
CA ARG A 83 8.27 -4.19 16.56
C ARG A 83 9.31 -5.06 15.83
N ARG A 84 10.61 -4.90 16.14
CA ARG A 84 11.61 -5.88 15.69
C ARG A 84 11.34 -7.22 16.40
N PRO A 85 11.43 -8.36 15.71
CA PRO A 85 11.21 -9.65 16.32
C PRO A 85 12.35 -9.93 17.31
N GLU A 86 12.01 -10.09 18.58
CA GLU A 86 12.81 -10.86 19.54
C GLU A 86 12.49 -12.37 19.44
N ASP A 87 11.84 -12.81 18.35
CA ASP A 87 11.37 -14.19 18.13
C ASP A 87 12.04 -14.87 16.92
N GLU A 88 13.36 -14.74 16.80
CA GLU A 88 14.19 -15.75 16.10
C GLU A 88 15.06 -16.44 17.16
N GLY A 89 14.43 -17.34 17.90
CA GLY A 89 15.07 -18.36 18.74
C GLY A 89 15.14 -19.70 18.01
#